data_AF-A0A3D9H7B7-F1
#
_entry.id   AF-A0A3D9H7B7-F1
#
_cell.length_a   1.000
_cell.length_b   1.000
_cell.length_c   1.000
_cell.angle_alpha   90.00
_cell.angle_beta   90.00
_cell.angle_gamma   90.00
#
_symmetry.space_group_name_H-M   'P 1'
#
loop_
_entity.id
_entity.type
_entity.pdbx_description
1 polymer ?
#
loop_
_entity_poly.entity_id
_entity_poly.type
_entity_poly.pdbx_seq_one_letter_code
_entity_poly.pdbx_strand_id
1 'polypeptide(L)'
;MNNLRRLFYPTLACYRLLLIVAVLAPLSACEEDTPTATEKALIRLELTDFQYQQTDDRDRYYHRRRFTALNGTGARVTKGRVCVENGAVCAEAVVDYRIEGDSVFEQPQSFFATRAETDRITVEYWLIDDAGFEHHLTAEIQVADQQAKWVEQ
;
A
#
# COMPACT_ATOMS: atom_id res chain seq x y z
N MET A 1 8.93 29.71 47.27
CA MET A 1 7.59 30.22 46.85
C MET A 1 6.79 29.02 46.36
N ASN A 2 5.90 28.53 47.23
CA ASN A 2 5.14 27.29 47.03
C ASN A 2 3.94 27.53 46.11
N ASN A 3 3.81 26.76 45.03
CA ASN A 3 2.56 26.66 44.27
C ASN A 3 1.92 25.29 44.55
N LEU A 4 0.84 25.33 45.35
CA LEU A 4 0.11 24.18 45.82
C LEU A 4 -0.90 23.69 44.77
N ARG A 5 -0.77 22.40 44.47
CA ARG A 5 -1.75 21.40 44.03
C ARG A 5 -3.22 21.85 43.92
N ARG A 6 -3.79 21.66 42.73
CA ARG A 6 -5.25 21.64 42.47
C ARG A 6 -5.87 20.47 43.24
N LEU A 7 -6.84 20.79 44.10
CA LEU A 7 -7.65 19.83 44.83
C LEU A 7 -8.93 19.52 44.04
N PHE A 8 -9.20 18.22 44.00
CA PHE A 8 -10.45 17.57 43.63
C PHE A 8 -11.64 18.14 44.41
N TYR A 9 -12.78 18.28 43.74
CA TYR A 9 -14.10 18.35 44.38
C TYR A 9 -15.07 17.43 43.64
N PRO A 10 -15.52 16.32 44.26
CA PRO A 10 -16.79 15.70 43.94
C PRO A 10 -17.78 16.03 45.07
N THR A 11 -18.67 16.99 44.84
CA THR A 11 -19.82 17.20 45.74
C THR A 11 -20.95 16.27 45.30
N LEU A 12 -21.00 15.12 45.94
CA LEU A 12 -22.22 14.33 46.12
C LEU A 12 -23.26 15.19 46.86
N ALA A 13 -24.37 15.51 46.21
CA ALA A 13 -25.59 15.95 46.88
C ALA A 13 -26.68 14.91 46.63
N CYS A 14 -26.88 14.09 47.66
CA CYS A 14 -27.99 13.15 47.79
C CYS A 14 -29.25 13.96 48.14
N TYR A 15 -30.29 13.91 47.30
CA TYR A 15 -31.64 14.25 47.73
C TYR A 15 -32.64 13.21 47.20
N ARG A 16 -33.45 12.69 48.13
CA ARG A 16 -34.45 11.64 47.96
C ARG A 16 -35.77 12.19 47.41
N LEU A 17 -36.38 11.38 46.55
CA LEU A 17 -37.83 11.19 46.30
C LEU A 17 -38.70 12.40 45.89
N LEU A 18 -39.21 12.39 44.66
CA LEU A 18 -40.61 12.03 44.35
C LEU A 18 -40.91 12.23 42.85
N LEU A 19 -41.89 11.43 42.38
CA LEU A 19 -42.59 11.49 41.09
C LEU A 19 -41.91 10.81 39.89
N ILE A 20 -42.29 9.53 39.75
CA ILE A 20 -42.32 8.77 38.51
C ILE A 20 -43.15 9.56 37.49
N VAL A 21 -42.49 10.21 36.53
CA VAL A 21 -43.08 10.56 35.24
C VAL A 21 -42.45 9.61 34.24
N ALA A 22 -43.25 8.68 33.73
CA ALA A 22 -42.87 7.80 32.64
C ALA A 22 -42.62 8.66 31.38
N VAL A 23 -41.39 9.14 31.25
CA VAL A 23 -40.89 9.72 30.01
C VAL A 23 -40.56 8.54 29.11
N LEU A 24 -41.49 8.23 28.20
CA LEU A 24 -41.20 7.50 26.97
C LEU A 24 -40.23 8.35 26.15
N ALA A 25 -38.95 8.32 26.51
CA ALA A 25 -37.89 8.73 25.61
C ALA A 25 -37.82 7.64 24.53
N PRO A 26 -38.01 7.95 23.24
CA PRO A 26 -37.56 7.02 22.22
C PRO A 26 -36.07 6.81 22.48
N LEU A 27 -35.70 5.57 22.79
CA LEU A 27 -34.32 5.13 22.67
C LEU A 27 -33.95 5.45 21.22
N SER A 28 -33.22 6.54 20.99
CA SER A 28 -32.47 6.69 19.76
C SER A 28 -31.53 5.50 19.76
N ALA A 29 -31.88 4.48 18.99
CA ALA A 29 -30.95 3.45 18.61
C ALA A 29 -29.72 4.20 18.09
N CYS A 30 -28.59 4.07 18.78
CA CYS A 30 -27.32 4.34 18.15
C CYS A 30 -27.32 3.42 16.92
N GLU A 31 -27.44 4.00 15.72
CA GLU A 31 -27.07 3.29 14.51
C GLU A 31 -25.66 2.77 14.75
N GLU A 32 -25.52 1.45 14.92
CA GLU A 32 -24.25 0.80 14.72
C GLU A 32 -23.89 1.12 13.27
N ASP A 33 -22.92 2.01 13.10
CA ASP A 33 -22.22 2.20 11.83
C ASP A 33 -21.82 0.82 11.35
N THR A 34 -22.64 0.27 10.46
CA THR A 34 -22.37 -1.01 9.83
C THR A 34 -21.08 -0.76 9.06
N PRO A 35 -19.99 -1.51 9.29
CA PRO A 35 -18.73 -1.22 8.62
C PRO A 35 -19.00 -1.17 7.12
N THR A 36 -18.81 0.03 6.56
CA THR A 36 -18.97 0.35 5.15
C THR A 36 -18.27 -0.76 4.37
N ALA A 37 -18.96 -1.37 3.41
CA ALA A 37 -18.42 -2.46 2.61
C ALA A 37 -16.97 -2.15 2.22
N THR A 38 -16.02 -2.92 2.76
CA THR A 38 -14.60 -2.64 2.57
C THR A 38 -14.28 -2.81 1.09
N GLU A 39 -14.11 -1.71 0.38
CA GLU A 39 -13.86 -1.71 -1.05
C GLU A 39 -12.48 -2.30 -1.34
N LYS A 40 -12.41 -3.15 -2.37
CA LYS A 40 -11.14 -3.71 -2.86
C LYS A 40 -10.19 -2.57 -3.23
N ALA A 41 -8.93 -2.65 -2.79
CA ALA A 41 -7.97 -1.58 -3.04
C ALA A 41 -7.71 -1.38 -4.54
N LEU A 42 -7.64 -0.13 -4.97
CA LEU A 42 -7.22 0.23 -6.31
C LEU A 42 -5.74 0.66 -6.27
N ILE A 43 -4.83 -0.29 -6.52
CA ILE A 43 -3.38 -0.06 -6.49
C ILE A 43 -2.83 0.01 -7.91
N ARG A 44 -2.11 1.09 -8.23
CA ARG A 44 -1.35 1.24 -9.48
C ARG A 44 0.14 1.03 -9.23
N LEU A 45 0.80 0.27 -10.12
CA LEU A 45 2.25 0.14 -10.19
C LEU A 45 2.81 0.99 -11.33
N GLU A 46 3.84 1.77 -11.03
CA GLU A 46 4.64 2.49 -12.02
C GLU A 46 6.14 2.24 -11.80
N LEU A 47 6.86 1.90 -12.87
CA LEU A 47 8.31 1.93 -12.98
C LEU A 47 8.72 3.22 -13.69
N THR A 48 9.53 4.04 -13.03
CA THR A 48 9.90 5.39 -13.46
C THR A 48 11.40 5.62 -13.35
N ASP A 49 11.89 6.73 -13.91
CA ASP A 49 13.28 7.18 -13.79
C ASP A 49 14.32 6.13 -14.23
N PHE A 50 14.11 5.55 -15.41
CA PHE A 50 15.02 4.53 -15.94
C PHE A 50 16.43 5.08 -16.19
N GLN A 51 17.43 4.36 -15.68
CA GLN A 51 18.85 4.67 -15.88
C GLN A 51 19.63 3.42 -16.27
N TYR A 52 20.40 3.53 -17.35
CA TYR A 52 21.23 2.44 -17.85
C TYR A 52 22.62 2.45 -17.23
N GLN A 53 23.13 1.27 -16.91
CA GLN A 53 24.52 1.05 -16.56
C GLN A 53 24.97 -0.34 -17.02
N GLN A 54 26.08 -0.41 -17.75
CA GLN A 54 26.76 -1.68 -18.00
C GLN A 54 27.61 -2.06 -16.78
N THR A 55 27.49 -3.29 -16.29
CA THR A 55 28.34 -3.81 -15.22
C THR A 55 28.72 -5.25 -15.54
N ASP A 56 30.03 -5.53 -15.61
CA ASP A 56 30.58 -6.83 -16.01
C ASP A 56 30.02 -7.29 -17.37
N ASP A 57 29.32 -8.43 -17.40
CA ASP A 57 28.70 -9.07 -18.57
C ASP A 57 27.19 -8.80 -18.69
N ARG A 58 26.65 -7.82 -17.93
CA ARG A 58 25.20 -7.55 -17.89
C ARG A 58 24.86 -6.07 -18.03
N ASP A 59 23.76 -5.83 -18.72
CA ASP A 59 23.10 -4.56 -18.77
C ASP A 59 22.17 -4.42 -17.56
N ARG A 60 22.37 -3.35 -16.77
CA ARG A 60 21.51 -3.00 -15.64
C ARG A 60 20.67 -1.79 -15.99
N TYR A 61 19.41 -1.88 -15.64
CA TYR A 61 18.44 -0.81 -15.83
C TYR A 61 17.82 -0.49 -14.48
N TYR A 62 18.38 0.55 -13.85
CA TYR A 62 17.90 1.09 -12.61
C TYR A 62 16.58 1.84 -12.83
N HIS A 63 15.70 1.81 -11.85
CA HIS A 63 14.41 2.47 -11.88
C HIS A 63 13.90 2.72 -10.46
N ARG A 64 12.87 3.56 -10.34
CA ARG A 64 12.06 3.71 -9.14
C ARG A 64 10.76 2.93 -9.32
N ARG A 65 10.42 2.12 -8.32
CA ARG A 65 9.09 1.50 -8.20
C ARG A 65 8.19 2.43 -7.42
N ARG A 66 7.00 2.71 -7.95
CA ARG A 66 6.00 3.57 -7.34
C ARG A 66 4.67 2.82 -7.28
N PHE A 67 4.17 2.63 -6.08
CA PHE A 67 2.86 2.06 -5.83
C PHE A 67 1.94 3.17 -5.34
N THR A 68 0.79 3.35 -5.99
CA THR A 68 -0.18 4.40 -5.62
C THR A 68 -1.50 3.75 -5.25
N ALA A 69 -1.98 3.98 -4.02
CA ALA A 69 -3.33 3.62 -3.61
C ALA A 69 -4.31 4.73 -4.00
N LEU A 70 -5.37 4.40 -4.74
CA LEU A 70 -6.23 5.37 -5.41
C LEU A 70 -7.63 5.52 -4.78
N ASN A 71 -8.01 4.66 -3.84
CA ASN A 71 -9.35 4.66 -3.23
C ASN A 71 -9.33 4.49 -1.70
N GLY A 72 -8.31 5.03 -1.01
CA GLY A 72 -8.23 5.01 0.46
C GLY A 72 -7.91 3.66 1.12
N THR A 73 -8.01 2.53 0.42
CA THR A 73 -7.65 1.22 0.97
C THR A 73 -6.15 0.93 0.76
N GLY A 74 -5.43 0.64 1.85
CA GLY A 74 -4.02 0.26 1.81
C GLY A 74 -3.80 -1.21 1.46
N ALA A 75 -2.55 -1.59 1.22
CA ALA A 75 -2.18 -2.97 0.91
C ALA A 75 -0.77 -3.35 1.40
N ARG A 76 -0.55 -4.66 1.60
CA ARG A 76 0.76 -5.24 1.88
C ARG A 76 1.24 -6.04 0.68
N VAL A 77 2.40 -5.69 0.13
CA VAL A 77 3.08 -6.48 -0.91
C VAL A 77 3.77 -7.66 -0.23
N THR A 78 3.49 -8.88 -0.67
CA THR A 78 3.96 -10.12 -0.03
C THR A 78 4.96 -10.90 -0.88
N LYS A 79 4.92 -10.72 -2.21
CA LYS A 79 5.82 -11.39 -3.14
C LYS A 79 6.13 -10.48 -4.32
N GLY A 80 7.36 -10.55 -4.82
CA GLY A 80 7.78 -9.95 -6.08
C GLY A 80 8.46 -10.98 -6.97
N ARG A 81 8.26 -10.86 -8.28
CA ARG A 81 8.95 -11.65 -9.31
C ARG A 81 9.40 -10.74 -10.44
N VAL A 82 10.60 -11.00 -10.95
CA VAL A 82 11.13 -10.35 -12.15
C VAL A 82 11.61 -11.45 -13.09
N CYS A 83 11.14 -11.43 -14.33
CA CYS A 83 11.59 -12.30 -15.39
C CYS A 83 12.26 -11.48 -16.49
N VAL A 84 13.44 -11.91 -16.91
CA VAL A 84 14.28 -11.34 -17.96
C VAL A 84 14.57 -12.41 -19.01
N GLU A 85 15.30 -12.03 -20.06
CA GLU A 85 15.66 -12.87 -21.20
C GLU A 85 14.42 -13.49 -21.85
N ASN A 86 13.41 -12.65 -22.10
CA ASN A 86 12.09 -13.00 -22.63
C ASN A 86 11.38 -14.08 -21.80
N GLY A 87 11.53 -14.02 -20.47
CA GLY A 87 10.91 -14.95 -19.54
C GLY A 87 11.74 -16.21 -19.25
N ALA A 88 12.90 -16.39 -19.87
CA ALA A 88 13.74 -17.56 -19.65
C ALA A 88 14.38 -17.60 -18.26
N VAL A 89 14.66 -16.43 -17.67
CA VAL A 89 15.31 -16.30 -16.37
C VAL A 89 14.45 -15.50 -15.43
N CYS A 90 13.99 -16.10 -14.33
CA CYS A 90 13.18 -15.42 -13.32
C CYS A 90 13.84 -15.46 -11.95
N ALA A 91 13.71 -14.36 -11.21
CA ALA A 91 14.03 -14.27 -9.80
C ALA A 91 12.76 -13.89 -9.03
N GLU A 92 12.52 -14.57 -7.91
CA GLU A 92 11.39 -14.29 -7.02
C GLU A 92 11.87 -14.10 -5.58
N ALA A 93 11.13 -13.28 -4.83
CA ALA A 93 11.40 -13.05 -3.41
C ALA A 93 10.09 -12.83 -2.63
N VAL A 94 10.07 -13.32 -1.40
CA VAL A 94 9.10 -12.88 -0.39
C VAL A 94 9.52 -11.49 0.07
N VAL A 95 8.56 -10.57 0.12
CA VAL A 95 8.76 -9.18 0.53
C VAL A 95 7.69 -8.78 1.54
N ASP A 96 7.93 -7.72 2.29
CA ASP A 96 6.93 -7.14 3.20
C ASP A 96 7.01 -5.62 3.11
N TYR A 97 6.21 -5.06 2.21
CA TYR A 97 6.10 -3.60 2.03
C TYR A 97 4.67 -3.18 2.31
N ARG A 98 4.53 -2.08 3.04
CA ARG A 98 3.24 -1.46 3.34
C ARG A 98 3.00 -0.27 2.42
N ILE A 99 1.87 -0.29 1.72
CA ILE A 99 1.32 0.83 0.97
C ILE A 99 0.13 1.36 1.79
N GLU A 100 0.20 2.59 2.27
CA GLU A 100 -0.92 3.19 2.99
C GLU A 100 -2.02 3.66 2.03
N GLY A 101 -3.25 3.70 2.52
CA GLY A 101 -4.38 4.29 1.80
C GLY A 101 -4.14 5.75 1.43
N ASP A 102 -4.63 6.17 0.26
CA ASP A 102 -4.44 7.52 -0.30
C ASP A 102 -2.98 8.01 -0.31
N SER A 103 -2.05 7.06 -0.43
CA SER A 103 -0.62 7.34 -0.38
C SER A 103 0.12 6.78 -1.58
N VAL A 104 1.37 7.22 -1.68
CA VAL A 104 2.34 6.72 -2.63
C VAL A 104 3.49 6.09 -1.85
N PHE A 105 3.78 4.83 -2.15
CA PHE A 105 4.95 4.14 -1.66
C PHE A 105 6.00 4.02 -2.77
N GLU A 106 7.22 4.49 -2.50
CA GLU A 106 8.31 4.49 -3.48
C GLU A 106 9.52 3.68 -3.01
N GLN A 107 10.11 2.92 -3.93
CA GLN A 107 11.37 2.23 -3.71
C GLN A 107 12.37 2.65 -4.80
N PRO A 108 13.34 3.50 -4.46
CA PRO A 108 14.36 3.95 -5.40
C PRO A 108 15.40 2.86 -5.67
N GLN A 109 16.24 3.07 -6.69
CA GLN A 109 17.45 2.28 -6.95
C GLN A 109 17.21 0.77 -7.13
N SER A 110 16.02 0.38 -7.57
CA SER A 110 15.74 -1.00 -7.96
C SER A 110 16.28 -1.21 -9.37
N PHE A 111 16.69 -2.43 -9.72
CA PHE A 111 17.18 -2.71 -11.06
C PHE A 111 16.79 -4.11 -11.51
N PHE A 112 16.71 -4.28 -12.82
CA PHE A 112 16.79 -5.58 -13.47
C PHE A 112 18.10 -5.67 -14.23
N ALA A 113 18.63 -6.88 -14.36
CA ALA A 113 19.90 -7.15 -15.02
C ALA A 113 19.71 -8.25 -16.05
N THR A 114 19.99 -7.96 -17.32
CA THR A 114 19.84 -8.88 -18.44
C THR A 114 21.14 -8.98 -19.24
N ARG A 115 21.33 -10.10 -19.94
CA ARG A 115 22.39 -10.27 -20.94
C ARG A 115 21.90 -10.07 -22.36
N ALA A 116 20.59 -9.99 -22.56
CA ALA A 116 19.99 -9.81 -23.86
C ALA A 116 20.06 -8.34 -24.28
N GLU A 117 20.62 -8.07 -25.45
CA GLU A 117 20.69 -6.73 -26.04
C GLU A 117 19.30 -6.11 -26.24
N THR A 118 18.32 -6.96 -26.57
CA THR A 118 16.90 -6.63 -26.61
C THR A 118 16.13 -7.64 -25.76
N ASP A 119 15.29 -7.15 -24.85
CA ASP A 119 14.62 -7.99 -23.88
C ASP A 119 13.21 -7.49 -23.54
N ARG A 120 12.30 -8.42 -23.30
CA ARG A 120 11.00 -8.16 -22.70
C ARG A 120 11.03 -8.65 -21.26
N ILE A 121 10.95 -7.69 -20.36
CA ILE A 121 11.09 -7.88 -18.92
C ILE A 121 9.72 -7.78 -18.29
N THR A 122 9.35 -8.79 -17.51
CA THR A 122 8.08 -8.84 -16.80
C THR A 122 8.35 -8.68 -15.31
N VAL A 123 7.64 -7.75 -14.67
CA VAL A 123 7.70 -7.49 -13.23
C VAL A 123 6.33 -7.75 -12.64
N GLU A 124 6.27 -8.56 -11.60
CA GLU A 124 5.03 -8.98 -10.95
C GLU A 124 5.09 -8.79 -9.45
N TYR A 125 3.95 -8.40 -8.87
CA TYR A 125 3.76 -8.25 -7.44
C TYR A 125 2.44 -8.85 -7.00
N TRP A 126 2.47 -9.56 -5.88
CA TRP A 126 1.29 -10.05 -5.18
C TRP A 126 1.09 -9.25 -3.91
N LEU A 127 -0.16 -8.85 -3.67
CA LEU A 127 -0.54 -8.02 -2.53
C LEU A 127 -1.79 -8.57 -1.87
N ILE A 128 -1.94 -8.28 -0.58
CA ILE A 128 -3.16 -8.47 0.19
C ILE A 128 -3.57 -7.09 0.71
N ASP A 129 -4.76 -6.62 0.36
CA ASP A 129 -5.26 -5.33 0.86
C ASP A 129 -5.83 -5.42 2.28
N ASP A 130 -6.15 -4.26 2.87
CA ASP A 130 -6.70 -4.18 4.23
C ASP A 130 -8.09 -4.79 4.37
N ALA A 131 -8.79 -5.00 3.25
CA ALA A 131 -10.06 -5.71 3.19
C ALA A 131 -9.87 -7.24 3.09
N GLY A 132 -8.63 -7.72 2.91
CA GLY A 132 -8.28 -9.13 2.77
C GLY A 132 -8.37 -9.65 1.32
N PHE A 133 -8.57 -8.79 0.31
CA PHE A 133 -8.54 -9.22 -1.08
C PHE A 133 -7.11 -9.35 -1.60
N GLU A 134 -6.89 -10.39 -2.39
CA GLU A 134 -5.64 -10.58 -3.12
C GLU A 134 -5.62 -9.77 -4.42
N HIS A 135 -4.42 -9.30 -4.75
CA HIS A 135 -4.11 -8.54 -5.95
C HIS A 135 -2.88 -9.11 -6.63
N HIS A 136 -2.87 -9.00 -7.96
CA HIS A 136 -1.72 -9.31 -8.79
C HIS A 136 -1.50 -8.14 -9.75
N LEU A 137 -0.33 -7.49 -9.62
CA LEU A 137 0.08 -6.40 -10.50
C LEU A 137 1.17 -6.91 -11.43
N THR A 138 1.06 -6.59 -12.71
CA THR A 138 2.04 -6.97 -13.73
C THR A 138 2.44 -5.73 -14.52
N ALA A 139 3.74 -5.58 -14.77
CA ALA A 139 4.30 -4.57 -15.65
C ALA A 139 5.22 -5.23 -16.68
N GLU A 140 5.12 -4.81 -17.93
CA GLU A 140 6.01 -5.24 -19.00
C GLU A 140 6.87 -4.07 -19.49
N ILE A 141 8.18 -4.30 -19.51
CA ILE A 141 9.18 -3.34 -19.94
C ILE A 141 9.92 -3.92 -21.14
N GLN A 142 10.00 -3.15 -22.22
CA GLN A 142 10.89 -3.44 -23.32
C GLN A 142 12.21 -2.71 -23.10
N VAL A 143 13.32 -3.43 -23.21
CA VAL A 143 14.64 -2.83 -23.34
C VAL A 143 15.23 -3.12 -24.71
N ALA A 144 15.90 -2.11 -25.26
CA ALA A 144 16.67 -2.15 -26.50
C ALA A 144 17.56 -0.90 -26.55
N ASP A 145 18.72 -0.98 -27.20
CA ASP A 145 19.61 0.17 -27.43
C ASP A 145 19.90 0.98 -26.14
N GLN A 146 20.11 0.26 -25.03
CA GLN A 146 20.39 0.85 -23.70
C GLN A 146 19.26 1.74 -23.15
N GLN A 147 18.04 1.59 -23.66
CA GLN A 147 16.84 2.28 -23.20
C GLN A 147 15.82 1.30 -22.66
N ALA A 148 15.02 1.75 -21.69
CA ALA A 148 13.90 1.01 -21.13
C ALA A 148 12.62 1.80 -21.31
N LYS A 149 11.56 1.13 -21.77
CA LYS A 149 10.23 1.73 -21.97
C LYS A 149 9.13 0.75 -21.60
N TRP A 150 8.00 1.29 -21.20
CA TRP A 150 6.79 0.51 -21.02
C TRP A 150 6.35 -0.12 -22.34
N VAL A 151 5.83 -1.34 -22.25
CA VAL A 151 4.95 -1.89 -23.27
C VAL A 151 3.55 -1.39 -22.94
N GLU A 152 2.98 -0.54 -23.80
CA GLU A 152 1.57 -0.16 -23.68
C GLU A 152 0.70 -1.43 -23.78
N GLN A 153 -0.12 -1.65 -22.76
CA GLN A 153 -1.07 -2.78 -22.70
C GLN A 153 -2.44 -2.37 -23.22
#